data_AF-A0A7V3I6S9-F1
#
_entry.id   AF-A0A7V3I6S9-F1
#
_cell.length_a   1.000
_cell.length_b   1.000
_cell.length_c   1.000
_cell.angle_alpha   90.00
_cell.angle_beta   90.00
_cell.angle_gamma   90.00
#
_symmetry.space_group_name_H-M   'P 1'
#
loop_
_entity.id
_entity.type
_entity.pdbx_description
1 polymer ?
#
loop_
_entity_poly.entity_id
_entity_poly.type
_entity_poly.pdbx_seq_one_letter_code
_entity_poly.pdbx_strand_id
1 'polypeptide(L)'
;MIDELLDMTQNKIRFLPHCQMAYKHKLMNPEENTAFWSTEAAMGPEPVLALRDALDARDYDKARAITRDLSYIMETFMPKEGPAEFAKYNIQLEKIRMNEAGYCNAGPIRPPYHVVAKDIEEGGRECGRRWKELRPKYAR
;
A
#
# COMPACT_ATOMS: atom_id res chain seq x y z
N MET A 1 18.99 -10.94 -2.16
CA MET A 1 18.34 -10.35 -0.97
C MET A 1 17.18 -11.20 -0.44
N ILE A 2 16.02 -11.35 -1.09
CA ILE A 2 14.92 -12.15 -0.48
C ILE A 2 15.23 -13.65 -0.42
N ASP A 3 15.87 -14.21 -1.44
CA ASP A 3 16.26 -15.64 -1.44
C ASP A 3 17.30 -15.95 -0.36
N GLU A 4 18.25 -15.05 -0.13
CA GLU A 4 19.23 -15.16 0.97
C GLU A 4 18.53 -15.14 2.33
N LEU A 5 17.54 -14.27 2.51
CA LEU A 5 16.76 -14.20 3.75
C LEU A 5 15.90 -15.46 3.98
N LEU A 6 15.35 -16.04 2.92
CA LEU A 6 14.60 -17.29 2.99
C LEU A 6 15.51 -18.47 3.38
N ASP A 7 16.70 -18.55 2.79
CA ASP A 7 17.70 -19.56 3.14
C ASP A 7 18.18 -19.40 4.61
N MET A 8 18.54 -18.18 5.02
CA MET A 8 18.95 -17.88 6.41
C MET A 8 17.88 -18.27 7.44
N THR A 9 16.60 -18.11 7.09
CA THR A 9 15.48 -18.44 7.99
C THR A 9 15.00 -19.87 7.82
N GLN A 10 15.58 -20.65 6.89
CA GLN A 10 15.14 -22.00 6.55
C GLN A 10 13.63 -22.05 6.24
N ASN A 11 13.11 -21.03 5.55
CA ASN A 11 11.69 -20.84 5.26
C ASN A 11 10.76 -20.76 6.50
N LYS A 12 11.29 -20.57 7.71
CA LYS A 12 10.52 -20.46 8.95
C LYS A 12 9.89 -19.08 9.16
N ILE A 13 10.29 -18.08 8.36
CA ILE A 13 9.74 -16.72 8.42
C ILE A 13 9.03 -16.39 7.10
N ARG A 14 7.81 -15.85 7.21
CA ARG A 14 7.07 -15.30 6.08
C ARG A 14 7.44 -13.83 5.90
N PHE A 15 8.21 -13.50 4.87
CA PHE A 15 8.51 -12.11 4.54
C PHE A 15 7.30 -11.48 3.83
N LEU A 16 6.67 -10.52 4.48
CA LEU A 16 5.49 -9.83 3.95
C LEU A 16 5.94 -8.55 3.20
N PRO A 17 5.90 -8.52 1.86
CA PRO A 17 6.06 -7.26 1.14
C PRO A 17 4.89 -6.32 1.37
N HIS A 18 5.11 -5.04 1.09
CA HIS A 18 4.04 -4.09 0.86
C HIS A 18 3.21 -4.52 -0.36
N CYS A 19 1.91 -4.19 -0.41
CA CYS A 19 1.01 -4.58 -1.50
C CYS A 19 1.54 -4.21 -2.90
N GLN A 20 2.19 -3.06 -3.06
CA GLN A 20 2.81 -2.64 -4.33
C GLN A 20 3.94 -3.56 -4.82
N MET A 21 4.58 -4.30 -3.91
CA MET A 21 5.68 -5.22 -4.20
C MET A 21 5.23 -6.68 -4.25
N ALA A 22 3.97 -6.97 -3.88
CA ALA A 22 3.44 -8.33 -3.76
C ALA A 22 3.55 -9.11 -5.08
N TYR A 23 3.17 -8.49 -6.21
CA TYR A 23 3.28 -9.11 -7.53
C TYR A 23 4.74 -9.49 -7.87
N LYS A 24 5.68 -8.55 -7.66
CA LYS A 24 7.10 -8.79 -7.95
C LYS A 24 7.66 -9.92 -7.09
N HIS A 25 7.32 -9.95 -5.80
CA HIS A 25 7.78 -11.00 -4.88
C HIS A 25 7.14 -12.35 -5.18
N LYS A 26 5.85 -12.39 -5.54
CA LYS A 26 5.18 -13.63 -5.98
C LYS A 26 5.91 -14.26 -7.16
N LEU A 27 6.41 -13.47 -8.11
CA LEU A 27 7.18 -14.00 -9.25
C LEU A 27 8.56 -14.56 -8.85
N MET A 28 9.21 -14.02 -7.81
CA MET A 28 10.52 -14.50 -7.36
C MET A 28 10.43 -15.86 -6.67
N ASN A 29 9.45 -16.01 -5.77
CA ASN A 29 9.22 -17.26 -5.05
C ASN A 29 7.70 -17.48 -4.84
N PRO A 30 7.00 -18.09 -5.81
CA PRO A 30 5.55 -18.23 -5.79
C PRO A 30 5.02 -19.04 -4.60
N GLU A 31 5.80 -20.01 -4.14
CA GLU A 31 5.41 -20.94 -3.08
C GLU A 31 5.56 -20.30 -1.70
N GLU A 32 6.59 -19.46 -1.50
CA GLU A 32 6.80 -18.80 -0.20
C GLU A 32 6.13 -17.42 -0.09
N ASN A 33 6.01 -16.66 -1.18
CA ASN A 33 5.40 -15.31 -1.13
C ASN A 33 3.88 -15.38 -1.31
N THR A 34 3.19 -15.86 -0.28
CA THR A 34 1.73 -16.11 -0.26
C THR A 34 0.92 -15.05 0.49
N ALA A 35 1.58 -14.04 1.03
CA ALA A 35 0.93 -12.96 1.77
C ALA A 35 1.69 -11.64 1.61
N PHE A 36 1.01 -10.54 1.88
CA PHE A 36 1.56 -9.17 1.86
C PHE A 36 0.82 -8.32 2.89
N TRP A 37 1.39 -7.16 3.24
CA TRP A 37 0.73 -6.18 4.11
C TRP A 37 0.28 -4.96 3.31
N SER A 38 -0.76 -4.28 3.80
CA SER A 38 -1.31 -3.06 3.20
C SER A 38 -1.90 -2.17 4.28
N THR A 39 -1.46 -0.91 4.33
CA THR A 39 -2.15 0.14 5.09
C THR A 39 -3.33 0.72 4.29
N GLU A 40 -3.29 0.60 2.96
CA GLU A 40 -4.31 1.07 2.03
C GLU A 40 -5.66 0.36 2.21
N ALA A 41 -5.68 -0.85 2.77
CA ALA A 41 -6.92 -1.54 3.10
C ALA A 41 -7.84 -0.71 4.01
N ALA A 42 -7.29 0.20 4.83
CA ALA A 42 -8.06 1.15 5.64
C ALA A 42 -8.76 2.24 4.81
N MET A 43 -8.32 2.49 3.57
CA MET A 43 -8.99 3.35 2.59
C MET A 43 -10.09 2.59 1.81
N GLY A 44 -10.23 1.29 2.04
CA GLY A 44 -11.15 0.37 1.39
C GLY A 44 -10.39 -0.82 0.79
N PRO A 45 -10.73 -2.07 1.18
CA PRO A 45 -9.88 -3.23 0.91
C PRO A 45 -10.02 -3.80 -0.51
N GLU A 46 -10.97 -3.33 -1.32
CA GLU A 46 -11.35 -3.96 -2.59
C GLU A 46 -10.16 -4.12 -3.57
N PRO A 47 -9.31 -3.10 -3.81
CA PRO A 47 -8.16 -3.26 -4.72
C PRO A 47 -7.14 -4.29 -4.25
N VAL A 48 -6.86 -4.34 -2.94
CA VAL A 48 -5.86 -5.28 -2.39
C VAL A 48 -6.41 -6.69 -2.24
N LEU A 49 -7.71 -6.86 -2.00
CA LEU A 49 -8.37 -8.17 -2.08
C LEU A 49 -8.36 -8.69 -3.52
N ALA A 50 -8.65 -7.84 -4.50
CA ALA A 50 -8.54 -8.21 -5.91
C ALA A 50 -7.11 -8.61 -6.31
N LEU A 51 -6.09 -7.95 -5.75
CA LEU A 51 -4.69 -8.34 -5.95
C LEU A 51 -4.40 -9.72 -5.36
N ARG A 52 -4.80 -9.97 -4.10
CA ARG A 52 -4.67 -11.28 -3.46
C ARG A 52 -5.27 -12.37 -4.35
N ASP A 53 -6.53 -12.19 -4.75
CA ASP A 53 -7.26 -13.19 -5.53
C ASP A 53 -6.60 -13.47 -6.88
N ALA A 54 -6.10 -12.43 -7.56
CA ALA A 54 -5.36 -12.59 -8.81
C ALA A 54 -4.05 -13.36 -8.62
N LEU A 55 -3.30 -13.07 -7.55
CA LEU A 55 -2.05 -13.77 -7.24
C LEU A 55 -2.29 -15.23 -6.85
N ASP A 56 -3.35 -15.53 -6.09
CA ASP A 56 -3.74 -16.88 -5.71
C ASP A 56 -4.19 -17.71 -6.92
N ALA A 57 -4.93 -17.10 -7.84
CA ALA A 57 -5.35 -17.70 -9.10
C ALA A 57 -4.21 -17.81 -10.15
N ARG A 58 -3.01 -17.28 -9.85
CA ARG A 58 -1.89 -17.14 -10.80
C ARG A 58 -2.26 -16.34 -12.07
N ASP A 59 -3.24 -15.45 -11.96
CA ASP A 59 -3.63 -14.49 -13.01
C ASP A 59 -2.69 -13.29 -12.98
N TYR A 60 -1.48 -13.49 -13.52
CA TYR A 60 -0.41 -12.50 -13.46
C TYR A 60 -0.66 -11.26 -14.31
N ASP A 61 -1.48 -11.36 -15.35
CA ASP A 61 -1.85 -10.19 -16.17
C ASP A 61 -2.77 -9.26 -15.38
N LYS A 62 -3.78 -9.82 -14.70
CA LYS A 62 -4.63 -9.05 -13.79
C LYS A 62 -3.85 -8.50 -12.60
N ALA A 63 -2.99 -9.31 -11.97
CA ALA A 63 -2.16 -8.85 -10.85
C ALA A 63 -1.22 -7.70 -11.26
N ARG A 64 -0.63 -7.77 -12.46
CA ARG A 64 0.19 -6.69 -13.02
C ARG A 64 -0.63 -5.42 -13.26
N ALA A 65 -1.83 -5.54 -13.82
CA ALA A 65 -2.72 -4.40 -14.04
C ALA A 65 -3.09 -3.71 -12.72
N ILE A 66 -3.49 -4.48 -11.70
CA ILE A 66 -3.79 -3.95 -10.36
C ILE A 66 -2.56 -3.26 -9.76
N THR A 67 -1.38 -3.87 -9.87
CA THR A 67 -0.13 -3.29 -9.37
C THR A 67 0.19 -1.93 -10.03
N ARG A 68 -0.13 -1.76 -11.31
CA ARG A 68 0.02 -0.45 -12.00
C ARG A 68 -0.92 0.61 -11.43
N ASP A 69 -2.17 0.24 -11.15
CA ASP A 69 -3.14 1.16 -10.56
C ASP A 69 -2.72 1.56 -9.12
N LEU A 70 -2.22 0.60 -8.32
CA LEU A 70 -1.65 0.88 -7.01
C LEU A 70 -0.45 1.82 -7.09
N SER A 71 0.45 1.64 -8.06
CA SER A 71 1.59 2.53 -8.28
C SER A 71 1.14 3.96 -8.60
N TYR A 72 0.17 4.13 -9.51
CA TYR A 72 -0.37 5.44 -9.86
C TYR A 72 -0.96 6.19 -8.65
N ILE A 73 -1.69 5.50 -7.77
CA ILE A 73 -2.24 6.13 -6.57
C ILE A 73 -1.12 6.65 -5.67
N MET A 74 -0.08 5.83 -5.47
CA MET A 74 0.99 6.09 -4.51
C MET A 74 2.00 7.14 -4.97
N GLU A 75 1.96 7.57 -6.24
CA GLU A 75 2.83 8.64 -6.78
C GLU A 75 2.79 9.94 -5.98
N THR A 76 1.65 10.23 -5.32
CA THR A 76 1.43 11.48 -4.58
C THR A 76 1.63 11.32 -3.08
N PHE A 77 1.74 10.08 -2.60
CA PHE A 77 1.86 9.77 -1.18
C PHE A 77 3.28 9.98 -0.65
N MET A 78 4.29 9.75 -1.49
CA MET A 78 5.70 9.95 -1.13
C MET A 78 6.09 11.41 -1.38
N PRO A 79 6.59 12.15 -0.36
CA PRO A 79 7.17 13.48 -0.55
C PRO A 79 8.32 13.45 -1.56
N LYS A 80 8.53 14.57 -2.27
CA LYS A 80 9.56 14.68 -3.32
C LYS A 80 10.98 14.56 -2.76
N GLU A 81 11.15 14.93 -1.50
CA GLU A 81 12.37 14.85 -0.71
C GLU A 81 12.73 13.40 -0.34
N GLY A 82 11.80 12.47 -0.54
CA GLY A 82 12.02 11.04 -0.45
C GLY A 82 11.65 10.40 0.90
N PRO A 83 12.07 9.13 1.12
CA PRO A 83 11.61 8.31 2.25
C PRO A 83 11.94 8.87 3.64
N ALA A 84 13.04 9.62 3.77
CA ALA A 84 13.41 10.24 5.05
C ALA A 84 12.42 11.35 5.44
N GLU A 85 11.89 12.09 4.46
CA GLU A 85 10.88 13.11 4.71
C GLU A 85 9.52 12.46 5.01
N PHE A 86 9.16 11.42 4.26
CA PHE A 86 7.99 10.60 4.57
C PHE A 86 8.00 10.10 6.03
N ALA A 87 9.15 9.60 6.50
CA ALA A 87 9.27 9.07 7.86
C ALA A 87 8.95 10.11 8.96
N LYS A 88 9.19 11.41 8.71
CA LYS A 88 8.84 12.49 9.65
C LYS A 88 7.33 12.73 9.75
N TYR A 89 6.60 12.44 8.67
CA TYR A 89 5.16 12.75 8.54
C TYR A 89 4.28 11.50 8.34
N ASN A 90 4.82 10.30 8.57
CA ASN A 90 4.14 9.04 8.26
C ASN A 90 2.75 8.95 8.93
N ILE A 91 2.65 9.26 10.23
CA ILE A 91 1.38 9.27 10.96
C ILE A 91 0.37 10.23 10.31
N GLN A 92 0.84 11.42 9.94
CA GLN A 92 0.00 12.47 9.36
C GLN A 92 -0.52 12.02 8.00
N LEU A 93 0.39 11.64 7.10
CA LEU A 93 0.09 11.21 5.73
C LEU A 93 -0.88 10.02 5.71
N GLU A 94 -0.63 8.98 6.51
CA GLU A 94 -1.50 7.81 6.60
C GLU A 94 -2.92 8.18 7.05
N LYS A 95 -3.05 8.95 8.13
CA LYS A 95 -4.37 9.32 8.64
C LYS A 95 -5.12 10.28 7.71
N ILE A 96 -4.41 11.19 7.05
CA ILE A 96 -4.99 12.12 6.08
C ILE A 96 -5.56 11.34 4.91
N ARG A 97 -4.80 10.41 4.29
CA ARG A 97 -5.30 9.63 3.15
C ARG A 97 -6.48 8.72 3.52
N MET A 98 -6.46 8.14 4.73
CA MET A 98 -7.56 7.31 5.25
C MET A 98 -8.85 8.12 5.38
N ASN A 99 -8.77 9.30 6.01
CA ASN A 99 -9.93 10.17 6.17
C ASN A 99 -10.45 10.70 4.83
N GLU A 100 -9.55 11.08 3.91
CA GLU A 100 -9.93 11.58 2.58
C GLU A 100 -10.61 10.51 1.71
N ALA A 101 -10.11 9.26 1.77
CA ALA A 101 -10.73 8.13 1.07
C ALA A 101 -12.14 7.80 1.61
N GLY A 102 -12.40 8.12 2.89
CA GLY A 102 -13.72 8.07 3.50
C GLY A 102 -14.27 6.68 3.78
N TYR A 103 -13.45 5.62 3.68
CA TYR A 103 -13.87 4.26 4.03
C TYR A 103 -13.93 4.04 5.55
N CYS A 104 -12.92 4.52 6.27
CA CYS A 104 -12.92 4.58 7.72
C CYS A 104 -12.58 6.00 8.20
N ASN A 105 -12.95 6.30 9.45
CA ASN A 105 -12.55 7.54 10.11
C ASN A 105 -11.36 7.25 11.05
N ALA A 106 -10.17 7.62 10.62
CA ALA A 106 -8.95 7.46 11.42
C ALA A 106 -8.93 8.42 12.63
N GLY A 107 -9.73 9.50 12.60
CA GLY A 107 -9.77 10.55 13.61
C GLY A 107 -8.56 11.49 13.56
N PRO A 108 -8.45 12.44 14.50
CA PRO A 108 -7.38 13.44 14.49
C PRO A 108 -6.01 12.85 14.84
N ILE A 109 -4.95 13.52 14.41
CA ILE A 109 -3.56 13.21 14.79
C ILE A 109 -3.31 13.77 16.19
N ARG A 110 -2.74 12.95 17.10
CA ARG A 110 -2.46 13.38 18.48
C ARG A 110 -1.15 14.19 18.53
N PRO A 111 -0.99 15.13 19.47
CA PRO A 111 0.31 15.74 19.74
C PRO A 111 1.39 14.69 20.07
N PRO A 112 2.67 14.94 19.72
CA PRO A 112 3.19 16.16 19.08
C PRO A 112 3.05 16.19 17.55
N TYR A 113 2.68 15.08 16.89
CA TYR A 113 2.72 14.92 15.42
C TYR A 113 1.59 15.60 14.64
N HIS A 114 0.75 16.40 15.28
CA HIS A 114 -0.41 17.06 14.69
C HIS A 114 -0.10 18.20 13.69
N VAL A 115 1.17 18.52 13.46
CA VAL A 115 1.60 19.58 12.52
C VAL A 115 2.20 18.93 11.27
N VAL A 116 1.78 19.41 10.11
CA VAL A 116 2.24 18.95 8.79
C VAL A 116 2.26 20.13 7.82
N ALA A 117 3.21 20.13 6.90
CA ALA A 117 3.26 21.13 5.84
C ALA A 117 2.11 20.89 4.84
N LYS A 118 1.51 21.98 4.33
CA LYS A 118 0.29 21.90 3.50
C LYS A 118 0.47 21.11 2.21
N ASP A 119 1.64 21.23 1.59
CA ASP A 119 2.03 20.51 0.39
C ASP A 119 2.17 19.00 0.62
N ILE A 120 2.73 18.61 1.77
CA ILE A 120 2.81 17.20 2.19
C ILE A 120 1.40 16.65 2.47
N GLU A 121 0.58 17.42 3.19
CA GLU A 121 -0.81 17.06 3.48
C GLU A 121 -1.63 16.85 2.20
N GLU A 122 -1.47 17.70 1.19
CA GLU A 122 -2.17 17.57 -0.08
C GLU A 122 -1.79 16.28 -0.84
N GLY A 123 -0.52 15.86 -0.78
CA GLY A 123 -0.09 14.57 -1.33
C GLY A 123 -0.85 13.39 -0.70
N GLY A 124 -1.05 13.43 0.62
CA GLY A 124 -1.89 12.46 1.33
C GLY A 124 -3.35 12.49 0.88
N ARG A 125 -3.94 13.69 0.71
CA ARG A 125 -5.33 13.82 0.25
C ARG A 125 -5.50 13.32 -1.18
N GLU A 126 -4.66 13.74 -2.10
CA GLU A 126 -4.70 13.30 -3.49
C GLU A 126 -4.60 11.77 -3.59
N CYS A 127 -3.71 11.13 -2.82
CA CYS A 127 -3.64 9.67 -2.70
C CYS A 127 -4.98 9.06 -2.25
N GLY A 128 -5.60 9.60 -1.20
CA GLY A 128 -6.91 9.16 -0.72
C GLY A 128 -8.05 9.34 -1.74
N ARG A 129 -8.05 10.46 -2.48
CA ARG A 129 -9.02 10.74 -3.56
C ARG A 129 -8.89 9.72 -4.70
N ARG A 130 -7.66 9.48 -5.18
CA ARG A 130 -7.40 8.46 -6.22
C ARG A 130 -7.81 7.06 -5.75
N TRP A 131 -7.56 6.71 -4.48
CA TRP A 131 -7.99 5.41 -3.94
C TRP A 131 -9.51 5.28 -3.96
N LYS A 132 -10.22 6.29 -3.48
CA LYS A 132 -11.69 6.34 -3.46
C LYS A 132 -12.29 6.15 -4.86
N GLU A 133 -11.73 6.80 -5.86
CA GLU A 133 -12.14 6.67 -7.27
C GLU A 133 -11.84 5.30 -7.87
N LEU A 134 -10.74 4.65 -7.45
CA LEU A 134 -10.35 3.33 -7.95
C LEU A 134 -11.23 2.21 -7.39
N ARG A 135 -11.66 2.31 -6.12
CA ARG A 135 -12.37 1.23 -5.41
C ARG A 135 -13.55 0.60 -6.19
N PRO A 136 -14.48 1.37 -6.80
CA PRO A 136 -15.59 0.80 -7.56
C PRO A 136 -15.16 -0.15 -8.69
N LYS A 137 -13.98 0.03 -9.29
CA LYS A 137 -13.42 -0.87 -10.30
C LYS A 137 -13.21 -2.30 -9.78
N TYR A 138 -13.03 -2.45 -8.47
CA TYR A 138 -12.73 -3.71 -7.78
C TYR A 138 -13.80 -4.15 -6.80
N ALA A 139 -14.88 -3.38 -6.65
CA ALA A 139 -16.01 -3.77 -5.84
C ALA A 139 -16.68 -5.02 -6.45
N ARG A 140 -17.06 -5.96 -5.57
CA ARG A 140 -17.80 -7.17 -5.93
C ARG A 140 -19.28 -6.98 -5.69
#